data_AF-A0A2V8VS16-F1
#
_entry.id   AF-A0A2V8VS16-F1
#
_cell.length_a   1.000
_cell.length_b   1.000
_cell.length_c   1.000
_cell.angle_alpha   90.00
_cell.angle_beta   90.00
_cell.angle_gamma   90.00
#
_symmetry.space_group_name_H-M   'P 1'
#
loop_
_entity.id
_entity.type
_entity.pdbx_description
1 polymer ?
#
loop_
_entity_poly.entity_id
_entity_poly.type
_entity_poly.pdbx_seq_one_letter_code
_entity_poly.pdbx_strand_id
1 'polypeptide(L)'
;MCAPDLCGIVIDFCRDSRRPSMPRWIWGPLALLMVTLGTAPLPAQPAEPLKIGVFDPETIWKITEVGKKYNQDLNEARDRLQGDIDKKQAEIDALRDKLRQQQASLSEDKASQMQKDIQNKTIELNRLQDDATREMKSQLSDVQNRFQQMLVNTLEVFGKEKNFTLILNKGVIDYNSPQIDITQDLIQKFNDMHKAPTAPAASKPQPKKVPEKPKETPKPPGR
;
A
#
# COMPACT_ATOMS: atom_id res chain seq x y z
N MET A 1 -29.52 -28.77 -0.15
CA MET A 1 -28.26 -29.53 -0.12
C MET A 1 -27.84 -29.68 1.34
N CYS A 2 -28.25 -30.77 1.99
CA CYS A 2 -27.71 -31.21 3.27
C CYS A 2 -27.19 -32.63 3.05
N ALA A 3 -25.91 -32.84 3.33
CA ALA A 3 -25.25 -34.13 3.23
C ALA A 3 -25.33 -34.87 4.58
N PRO A 4 -25.45 -36.21 4.58
CA PRO A 4 -25.38 -37.05 5.77
C PRO A 4 -23.98 -37.66 5.98
N ASP A 5 -23.90 -38.39 7.08
CA ASP A 5 -22.93 -39.43 7.45
C ASP A 5 -21.53 -39.00 7.91
N LEU A 6 -21.21 -39.41 9.15
CA LEU A 6 -20.09 -40.31 9.40
C LEU A 6 -20.34 -41.12 10.68
N CYS A 7 -20.54 -42.41 10.45
CA CYS A 7 -20.65 -43.49 11.41
C CYS A 7 -19.27 -44.11 11.65
N GLY A 8 -19.02 -44.59 12.86
CA GLY A 8 -17.86 -45.37 13.28
C GLY A 8 -16.91 -44.56 14.17
N ILE A 9 -16.37 -45.06 15.28
CA ILE A 9 -16.03 -46.44 15.63
C ILE A 9 -15.53 -46.39 17.10
N VAL A 10 -15.95 -47.37 17.90
CA VAL A 10 -15.23 -47.89 19.09
C VAL A 10 -15.27 -47.05 20.37
N ILE A 11 -16.03 -47.54 21.37
CA ILE A 11 -15.45 -48.22 22.55
C ILE A 11 -16.45 -49.29 22.99
N ASP A 12 -16.02 -50.53 22.77
CA ASP A 12 -16.59 -51.77 23.27
C ASP A 12 -15.93 -52.02 24.64
N PHE A 13 -16.66 -51.84 25.73
CA PHE A 13 -16.23 -52.35 27.04
C PHE A 13 -17.41 -52.47 28.00
N CYS A 14 -17.47 -53.61 28.69
CA CYS A 14 -18.47 -54.01 29.70
C CYS A 14 -19.80 -54.61 29.19
N ARG A 15 -19.64 -55.69 28.41
CA ARG A 15 -20.34 -56.93 28.74
C ARG A 15 -19.87 -57.42 30.10
N ASP A 16 -20.63 -57.23 31.18
CA ASP A 16 -20.75 -58.23 32.24
C ASP A 16 -21.86 -57.89 33.27
N SER A 17 -22.61 -58.93 33.63
CA SER A 17 -23.18 -59.18 34.96
C SER A 17 -24.45 -58.44 35.45
N ARG A 18 -25.49 -59.29 35.58
CA ARG A 18 -26.64 -59.23 36.49
C ARG A 18 -27.85 -58.41 36.04
N ARG A 19 -28.74 -59.09 35.31
CA ARG A 19 -30.17 -58.76 35.23
C ARG A 19 -30.87 -59.24 36.51
N PRO A 20 -31.38 -58.37 37.40
CA PRO A 20 -32.40 -58.79 38.35
C PRO A 20 -33.76 -58.85 37.65
N SER A 21 -34.39 -60.02 37.72
CA SER A 21 -35.78 -60.24 37.32
C SER A 21 -36.72 -59.47 38.26
N MET A 22 -37.33 -58.39 37.79
CA MET A 22 -38.41 -57.70 38.52
C MET A 22 -39.71 -57.65 37.70
N PRO A 23 -40.88 -57.78 38.35
CA PRO A 23 -42.16 -58.04 37.70
C PRO A 23 -42.73 -56.82 36.95
N ARG A 24 -43.28 -57.08 35.76
CA ARG A 24 -43.80 -56.14 34.73
C ARG A 24 -45.09 -55.37 35.11
N TRP A 25 -45.37 -55.10 36.38
CA TRP A 25 -46.67 -54.52 36.82
C TRP A 25 -46.61 -53.20 37.62
N ILE A 26 -45.48 -52.49 37.64
CA ILE A 26 -45.37 -51.19 38.35
C ILE A 26 -45.08 -50.00 37.39
N TRP A 27 -45.33 -50.16 36.09
CA TRP A 27 -45.10 -49.09 35.11
C TRP A 27 -46.43 -48.55 34.56
N GLY A 28 -47.00 -47.56 35.27
CA GLY A 28 -48.16 -46.77 34.84
C GLY A 28 -49.05 -46.45 36.04
N PRO A 29 -48.98 -45.25 36.66
CA PRO A 29 -48.94 -43.94 35.99
C PRO A 29 -48.03 -42.94 36.72
N LEU A 30 -46.78 -42.78 36.30
CA LEU A 30 -45.90 -41.69 36.75
C LEU A 30 -45.10 -41.11 35.57
N ALA A 31 -45.78 -40.94 34.44
CA ALA A 31 -45.24 -40.34 33.22
C ALA A 31 -45.93 -39.00 32.90
N LEU A 32 -46.35 -38.27 33.94
CA LEU A 32 -46.98 -36.95 33.82
C LEU A 32 -46.55 -36.01 34.96
N LEU A 33 -45.24 -35.93 35.24
CA LEU A 33 -44.69 -34.90 36.15
C LEU A 33 -43.18 -34.65 35.95
N MET A 34 -42.68 -34.61 34.72
CA MET A 34 -41.25 -34.33 34.44
C MET A 34 -41.03 -33.73 33.04
N VAL A 35 -41.86 -32.77 32.61
CA VAL A 35 -41.62 -31.94 31.41
C VAL A 35 -42.00 -30.49 31.70
N THR A 36 -41.42 -29.88 32.74
CA THR A 36 -41.62 -28.43 33.02
C THR A 36 -40.39 -27.74 33.62
N LEU A 37 -39.17 -28.27 33.49
CA LEU A 37 -37.95 -27.53 33.85
C LEU A 37 -36.99 -27.47 32.67
N GLY A 38 -36.80 -26.27 32.11
CA GLY A 38 -35.60 -26.01 31.31
C GLY A 38 -35.68 -25.09 30.09
N THR A 39 -36.58 -24.12 30.00
CA THR A 39 -36.39 -22.98 29.09
C THR A 39 -36.04 -21.73 29.89
N ALA A 40 -34.84 -21.71 30.45
CA ALA A 40 -34.25 -20.45 30.89
C ALA A 40 -33.85 -19.67 29.63
N PRO A 41 -34.32 -18.44 29.41
CA PRO A 41 -33.80 -17.61 28.33
C PRO A 41 -32.31 -17.41 28.60
N LEU A 42 -31.46 -17.90 27.70
CA LEU A 42 -30.04 -17.56 27.72
C LEU A 42 -29.96 -16.02 27.71
N PRO A 43 -29.21 -15.39 28.63
CA PRO A 43 -28.97 -13.95 28.53
C PRO A 43 -28.35 -13.67 27.16
N ALA A 44 -29.07 -12.91 26.34
CA ALA A 44 -28.51 -12.35 25.12
C ALA A 44 -27.31 -11.50 25.56
N GLN A 45 -26.10 -11.96 25.26
CA GLN A 45 -24.93 -11.13 25.49
C GLN A 45 -25.11 -9.87 24.64
N PRO A 46 -25.04 -8.66 25.24
CA PRO A 46 -25.10 -7.44 24.45
C PRO A 46 -23.94 -7.49 23.46
N ALA A 47 -24.25 -7.48 22.16
CA ALA A 47 -23.23 -7.31 21.15
C ALA A 47 -22.50 -6.00 21.46
N GLU A 48 -21.18 -6.06 21.65
CA GLU A 48 -20.42 -4.84 21.86
C GLU A 48 -20.66 -3.90 20.67
N PRO A 49 -20.94 -2.61 20.92
CA PRO A 49 -21.25 -1.68 19.85
C PRO A 49 -20.04 -1.58 18.90
N LEU A 50 -20.25 -2.02 17.65
CA LEU A 50 -19.24 -1.97 16.61
C LEU A 50 -18.82 -0.53 16.36
N LYS A 51 -17.55 -0.21 16.61
CA LYS A 51 -16.98 1.11 16.34
C LYS A 51 -16.38 1.12 14.94
N ILE A 52 -17.00 1.90 14.06
CA ILE A 52 -16.54 2.09 12.67
C ILE A 52 -16.05 3.52 12.52
N GLY A 53 -14.85 3.69 11.97
CA GLY A 53 -14.26 4.99 11.65
C GLY A 53 -14.05 5.15 10.14
N VAL A 54 -14.13 6.38 9.65
CA VAL A 54 -13.79 6.76 8.28
C VAL A 54 -12.69 7.82 8.32
N PHE A 55 -11.71 7.71 7.42
CA PHE A 55 -10.65 8.72 7.30
C PHE A 55 -10.39 9.10 5.85
N ASP A 56 -9.87 10.32 5.66
CA ASP A 56 -9.45 10.82 4.36
C ASP A 56 -7.90 10.86 4.24
N PRO A 57 -7.27 9.96 3.46
CA PRO A 57 -5.82 9.94 3.28
C PRO A 57 -5.29 11.21 2.60
N GLU A 58 -6.05 11.85 1.72
CA GLU A 58 -5.62 13.06 1.00
C GLU A 58 -5.51 14.24 1.97
N THR A 59 -6.49 14.39 2.86
CA THR A 59 -6.46 15.41 3.90
C THR A 59 -5.31 15.17 4.89
N ILE A 60 -5.06 13.92 5.29
CA ILE A 60 -3.93 13.58 6.18
C ILE A 60 -2.59 13.94 5.50
N TRP A 61 -2.41 13.58 4.23
CA TRP A 61 -1.23 13.95 3.46
C TRP A 61 -1.01 15.48 3.41
N LYS A 62 -2.08 16.25 3.17
CA LYS A 62 -1.98 17.72 3.04
C LYS A 62 -1.66 18.43 4.36
N ILE A 63 -2.24 17.96 5.47
CA ILE A 63 -2.21 18.69 6.73
C ILE A 63 -1.02 18.30 7.61
N THR A 64 -0.62 17.03 7.59
CA THR A 64 0.48 16.52 8.44
C THR A 64 1.81 17.20 8.16
N GLU A 65 2.66 17.32 9.19
CA GLU A 65 3.98 17.94 9.06
C GLU A 65 4.87 17.17 8.09
N VAL A 66 4.82 15.83 8.16
CA VAL A 66 5.53 14.93 7.26
C VAL A 66 5.10 15.13 5.81
N GLY A 67 3.80 15.19 5.53
CA GLY A 67 3.29 15.39 4.18
C GLY A 67 3.67 16.77 3.62
N LYS A 68 3.63 17.83 4.43
CA LYS A 68 4.16 19.15 4.06
C LYS A 68 5.64 19.11 3.73
N LYS A 69 6.45 18.42 4.54
CA LYS A 69 7.89 18.28 4.30
C LYS A 69 8.18 17.55 3.00
N TYR A 70 7.46 16.46 2.72
CA TYR A 70 7.62 15.74 1.47
C TYR A 70 7.19 16.56 0.25
N ASN A 71 6.11 17.33 0.34
CA ASN A 71 5.72 18.24 -0.75
C ASN A 71 6.80 19.30 -1.00
N GLN A 72 7.42 19.83 0.05
CA GLN A 72 8.56 20.74 -0.09
C GLN A 72 9.74 20.06 -0.78
N ASP A 73 10.12 18.85 -0.36
CA ASP A 73 11.26 18.12 -0.94
C ASP A 73 11.03 17.78 -2.42
N LEU A 74 9.80 17.41 -2.79
CA LEU A 74 9.42 17.15 -4.18
C LEU A 74 9.46 18.43 -5.03
N ASN A 75 9.07 19.58 -4.46
CA ASN A 75 9.15 20.87 -5.14
C ASN A 75 10.60 21.30 -5.35
N GLU A 76 11.45 21.16 -4.33
CA GLU A 76 12.89 21.47 -4.43
C GLU A 76 13.59 20.57 -5.47
N ALA A 77 13.24 19.28 -5.52
CA ALA A 77 13.74 18.36 -6.53
C ALA A 77 13.29 18.76 -7.94
N ARG A 78 12.01 19.12 -8.10
CA ARG A 78 11.43 19.60 -9.37
C ARG A 78 12.15 20.86 -9.85
N ASP A 79 12.31 21.85 -8.98
CA ASP A 79 12.94 23.14 -9.31
C ASP A 79 14.40 22.96 -9.71
N ARG A 80 15.12 22.07 -9.01
CA ARG A 80 16.49 21.70 -9.37
C ARG A 80 16.55 21.07 -10.77
N LEU A 81 15.71 20.08 -11.04
CA LEU A 81 15.69 19.39 -12.34
C LEU A 81 15.30 20.35 -13.48
N GLN A 82 14.32 21.23 -13.24
CA GLN A 82 13.92 22.26 -14.19
C GLN A 82 15.07 23.23 -14.45
N GLY A 83 15.78 23.67 -13.41
CA GLY A 83 16.95 24.54 -13.56
C GLY A 83 18.07 23.91 -14.39
N ASP A 84 18.29 22.60 -14.30
CA ASP A 84 19.28 21.89 -15.11
C ASP A 84 18.85 21.77 -16.59
N ILE A 85 17.55 21.60 -16.85
CA ILE A 85 16.95 21.63 -18.20
C ILE A 85 17.12 23.03 -18.80
N ASP A 86 16.77 24.07 -18.06
CA ASP A 86 16.82 25.46 -18.52
C ASP A 86 18.25 25.90 -18.85
N LYS A 87 19.23 25.49 -18.04
CA LYS A 87 20.66 25.72 -18.31
C LYS A 87 21.09 25.09 -19.64
N LYS A 88 20.77 23.82 -19.87
CA LYS A 88 21.12 23.13 -21.12
C LYS A 88 20.44 23.77 -22.33
N GLN A 89 19.18 24.17 -22.19
CA GLN A 89 18.47 24.89 -23.23
C GLN A 89 19.16 26.21 -23.58
N ALA A 90 19.51 27.02 -22.56
CA ALA A 90 20.23 28.27 -22.75
C ALA A 90 21.61 28.07 -23.42
N GLU A 91 22.35 27.00 -23.07
CA GLU A 91 23.62 26.67 -23.74
C GLU A 91 23.43 26.36 -25.23
N ILE A 92 22.38 25.60 -25.58
CA ILE A 92 22.06 25.27 -26.98
C ILE A 92 21.71 26.53 -27.76
N ASP A 93 20.88 27.40 -27.19
CA ASP A 93 20.46 28.63 -27.85
C ASP A 93 21.63 29.60 -28.02
N ALA A 94 22.51 29.74 -27.02
CA ALA A 94 23.74 30.52 -27.15
C ALA A 94 24.67 30.00 -28.27
N LEU A 95 24.79 28.67 -28.44
CA LEU A 95 25.58 28.09 -29.54
C LEU A 95 24.94 28.33 -30.91
N ARG A 96 23.61 28.21 -31.01
CA ARG A 96 22.86 28.52 -32.23
C ARG A 96 23.03 29.99 -32.61
N ASP A 97 22.94 30.89 -31.64
CA ASP A 97 23.07 32.33 -31.85
C ASP A 97 24.48 32.67 -32.32
N LYS A 98 25.50 32.09 -31.68
CA LYS A 98 26.91 32.24 -32.08
C LYS A 98 27.15 31.74 -33.49
N LEU A 99 26.59 30.59 -33.87
CA LEU A 99 26.71 30.05 -35.23
C LEU A 99 26.10 31.01 -36.26
N ARG A 100 24.89 31.54 -35.99
CA ARG A 100 24.22 32.51 -36.87
C ARG A 100 25.02 33.81 -37.02
N GLN A 101 25.56 34.34 -35.93
CA GLN A 101 26.34 35.59 -35.94
C GLN A 101 27.68 35.44 -36.67
N GLN A 102 28.35 34.29 -36.53
CA GLN A 102 29.69 34.07 -37.07
C GLN A 102 29.70 33.37 -38.43
N GLN A 103 28.54 33.05 -39.01
CA GLN A 103 28.39 32.24 -40.23
C GLN A 103 29.22 32.75 -41.41
N ALA A 104 29.34 34.06 -41.61
CA ALA A 104 30.11 34.66 -42.71
C ALA A 104 31.63 34.65 -42.51
N SER A 105 32.11 34.33 -41.29
CA SER A 105 33.52 34.41 -40.88
C SER A 105 34.13 33.08 -40.43
N LEU A 106 33.31 32.04 -40.26
CA LEU A 106 33.76 30.71 -39.84
C LEU A 106 34.29 29.91 -41.05
N SER A 107 35.33 29.13 -40.82
CA SER A 107 35.70 28.06 -41.76
C SER A 107 34.66 26.94 -41.72
N GLU A 108 34.54 26.20 -42.81
CA GLU A 108 33.59 25.08 -42.94
C GLU A 108 33.77 24.03 -41.84
N ASP A 109 35.02 23.72 -41.47
CA ASP A 109 35.33 22.81 -40.37
C ASP A 109 34.81 23.30 -39.01
N LYS A 110 34.94 24.59 -38.71
CA LYS A 110 34.46 25.16 -37.43
C LYS A 110 32.94 25.21 -37.39
N ALA A 111 32.29 25.56 -38.50
CA ALA A 111 30.83 25.55 -38.61
C ALA A 111 30.29 24.12 -38.42
N SER A 112 30.91 23.13 -39.06
CA SER A 112 30.58 21.71 -38.90
C SER A 112 30.73 21.22 -37.46
N GLN A 113 31.82 21.62 -36.78
CA GLN A 113 32.02 21.28 -35.37
C GLN A 113 30.94 21.89 -34.46
N MET A 114 30.61 23.18 -34.63
CA MET A 114 29.54 23.82 -33.86
C MET A 114 28.18 23.18 -34.10
N GLN A 115 27.87 22.79 -35.35
CA GLN A 115 26.65 22.07 -35.69
C GLN A 115 26.58 20.72 -34.94
N LYS A 116 27.68 19.97 -34.90
CA LYS A 116 27.77 18.71 -34.14
C LYS A 116 27.60 18.92 -32.65
N ASP A 117 28.20 19.97 -32.09
CA ASP A 117 28.07 20.29 -30.66
C ASP A 117 26.60 20.64 -30.30
N ILE A 118 25.91 21.41 -31.14
CA ILE A 118 24.47 21.70 -30.98
C ILE A 118 23.65 20.40 -31.02
N GLN A 119 23.92 19.51 -31.98
CA GLN A 119 23.23 18.23 -32.08
C GLN A 119 23.46 17.35 -30.84
N ASN A 120 24.71 17.25 -30.39
CA ASN A 120 25.07 16.48 -29.19
C ASN A 120 24.37 17.02 -27.96
N LYS A 121 24.40 18.34 -27.73
CA LYS A 121 23.69 18.96 -26.60
C LYS A 121 22.18 18.82 -26.68
N THR A 122 21.59 18.84 -27.88
CA THR A 122 20.16 18.58 -28.07
C THR A 122 19.80 17.14 -27.67
N ILE A 123 20.64 16.15 -28.01
CA ILE A 123 20.45 14.76 -27.58
C ILE A 123 20.57 14.64 -26.05
N GLU A 124 21.54 15.33 -25.45
CA GLU A 124 21.69 15.36 -23.99
C GLU A 124 20.49 16.02 -23.29
N LEU A 125 19.95 17.11 -23.85
CA LEU A 125 18.76 17.76 -23.31
C LEU A 125 17.56 16.81 -23.29
N ASN A 126 17.31 16.10 -24.40
CA ASN A 126 16.23 15.12 -24.47
C ASN A 126 16.42 14.00 -23.43
N ARG A 127 17.64 13.49 -23.27
CA ARG A 127 17.96 12.50 -22.23
C ARG A 127 17.74 13.05 -20.82
N LEU A 128 18.13 14.30 -20.57
CA LEU A 128 17.94 14.95 -19.28
C LEU A 128 16.45 15.11 -18.94
N GLN A 129 15.62 15.49 -19.91
CA GLN A 129 14.16 15.59 -19.73
C GLN A 129 13.53 14.23 -19.40
N ASP A 130 13.95 13.18 -20.11
CA ASP A 130 13.52 11.81 -19.86
C ASP A 130 13.94 11.32 -18.47
N ASP A 131 15.19 11.59 -18.07
CA ASP A 131 15.72 11.25 -16.75
C ASP A 131 14.99 12.01 -15.64
N ALA A 132 14.78 13.33 -15.80
CA ALA A 132 14.04 14.15 -14.84
C ALA A 132 12.61 13.64 -14.64
N THR A 133 11.93 13.24 -15.72
CA THR A 133 10.57 12.67 -15.65
C THR A 133 10.55 11.35 -14.89
N ARG A 134 11.52 10.45 -15.17
CA ARG A 134 11.65 9.17 -14.47
C ARG A 134 11.96 9.36 -12.99
N GLU A 135 12.89 10.26 -12.68
CA GLU A 135 13.30 10.56 -11.31
C GLU A 135 12.12 11.11 -10.51
N MET A 136 11.39 12.11 -11.03
CA MET A 136 10.21 12.65 -10.35
C MET A 136 9.14 11.59 -10.11
N LYS A 137 8.90 10.70 -11.07
CA LYS A 137 7.95 9.60 -10.90
C LYS A 137 8.40 8.62 -9.82
N SER A 138 9.70 8.29 -9.79
CA SER A 138 10.27 7.39 -8.77
C SER A 138 10.18 8.01 -7.38
N GLN A 139 10.62 9.25 -7.22
CA GLN A 139 10.58 9.96 -5.95
C GLN A 139 9.17 10.10 -5.41
N LEU A 140 8.20 10.46 -6.27
CA LEU A 140 6.79 10.54 -5.89
C LEU A 140 6.27 9.19 -5.38
N SER A 141 6.55 8.10 -6.10
CA SER A 141 6.16 6.74 -5.70
C SER A 141 6.79 6.33 -4.37
N ASP A 142 8.09 6.57 -4.19
CA ASP A 142 8.82 6.18 -2.98
C ASP A 142 8.34 6.94 -1.74
N VAL A 143 8.05 8.23 -1.91
CA VAL A 143 7.50 9.07 -0.85
C VAL A 143 6.08 8.64 -0.49
N GLN A 144 5.22 8.41 -1.48
CA GLN A 144 3.85 7.91 -1.24
C GLN A 144 3.86 6.56 -0.52
N ASN A 145 4.72 5.63 -0.94
CA ASN A 145 4.85 4.32 -0.32
C ASN A 145 5.30 4.43 1.15
N ARG A 146 6.31 5.27 1.44
CA ARG A 146 6.77 5.51 2.81
C ARG A 146 5.67 6.13 3.68
N PHE A 147 4.96 7.11 3.15
CA PHE A 147 3.83 7.72 3.86
C PHE A 147 2.72 6.71 4.15
N GLN A 148 2.35 5.89 3.17
CA GLN A 148 1.33 4.85 3.34
C GLN A 148 1.72 3.85 4.44
N GLN A 149 2.99 3.44 4.50
CA GLN A 149 3.48 2.56 5.56
C GLN A 149 3.37 3.20 6.95
N MET A 150 3.77 4.47 7.08
CA MET A 150 3.61 5.23 8.33
C MET A 150 2.14 5.36 8.72
N LEU A 151 1.26 5.60 7.75
CA LEU A 151 -0.17 5.74 7.96
C LEU A 151 -0.80 4.42 8.44
N VAL A 152 -0.48 3.30 7.80
CA VAL A 152 -0.97 1.97 8.22
C VAL A 152 -0.54 1.64 9.65
N ASN A 153 0.73 1.89 10.00
CA ASN A 153 1.20 1.69 11.37
C ASN A 153 0.45 2.59 12.38
N THR A 154 0.19 3.85 12.01
CA THR A 154 -0.58 4.78 12.85
C THR A 154 -2.02 4.32 13.03
N LEU A 155 -2.67 3.87 11.96
CA LEU A 155 -4.02 3.33 11.96
C LEU A 155 -4.13 2.10 12.87
N GLU A 156 -3.15 1.20 12.84
CA GLU A 156 -3.14 0.01 13.69
C GLU A 156 -3.08 0.38 15.18
N VAL A 157 -2.16 1.29 15.54
CA VAL A 157 -2.02 1.78 16.93
C VAL A 157 -3.28 2.53 17.37
N PHE A 158 -3.77 3.47 16.56
CA PHE A 158 -4.96 4.27 16.86
C PHE A 158 -6.22 3.40 16.99
N GLY A 159 -6.39 2.45 16.06
CA GLY A 159 -7.50 1.52 16.05
C GLY A 159 -7.57 0.67 17.32
N LYS A 160 -6.41 0.14 17.76
CA LYS A 160 -6.28 -0.62 19.01
C LYS A 160 -6.55 0.24 20.25
N GLU A 161 -5.98 1.43 20.33
CA GLU A 161 -6.14 2.33 21.49
C GLU A 161 -7.59 2.80 21.68
N LYS A 162 -8.32 3.03 20.59
CA LYS A 162 -9.71 3.53 20.63
C LYS A 162 -10.77 2.42 20.51
N ASN A 163 -10.33 1.17 20.37
CA ASN A 163 -11.16 -0.02 20.19
C ASN A 163 -12.06 0.05 18.96
N PHE A 164 -11.52 0.48 17.81
CA PHE A 164 -12.23 0.41 16.54
C PHE A 164 -12.29 -1.03 16.02
N THR A 165 -13.46 -1.44 15.55
CA THR A 165 -13.64 -2.74 14.88
C THR A 165 -13.23 -2.64 13.41
N LEU A 166 -13.45 -1.49 12.78
CA LEU A 166 -13.15 -1.25 11.37
C LEU A 166 -12.83 0.21 11.12
N ILE A 167 -11.81 0.47 10.31
CA ILE A 167 -11.50 1.82 9.82
C ILE A 167 -11.46 1.76 8.30
N LEU A 168 -12.22 2.64 7.64
CA LEU A 168 -12.37 2.67 6.19
C LEU A 168 -11.82 3.96 5.58
N ASN A 169 -11.26 3.82 4.39
CA ASN A 169 -10.82 4.96 3.58
C ASN A 169 -12.03 5.61 2.89
N LYS A 170 -12.16 6.94 3.03
CA LYS A 170 -13.20 7.73 2.37
C LYS A 170 -13.18 7.63 0.84
N GLY A 171 -12.03 7.33 0.23
CA GLY A 171 -11.89 7.19 -1.22
C GLY A 171 -12.66 6.02 -1.85
N VAL A 172 -13.22 5.10 -1.05
CA VAL A 172 -14.07 4.00 -1.53
C VAL A 172 -15.51 4.07 -1.00
N ILE A 173 -15.87 5.18 -0.34
CA ILE A 173 -17.18 5.37 0.29
C ILE A 173 -17.85 6.61 -0.33
N ASP A 174 -19.04 6.43 -0.91
CA ASP A 174 -19.80 7.55 -1.50
C ASP A 174 -20.47 8.44 -0.44
N TYR A 175 -20.82 7.88 0.73
CA TYR A 175 -21.45 8.60 1.83
C TYR A 175 -21.04 8.07 3.20
N ASN A 176 -20.67 8.97 4.11
CA ASN A 176 -20.46 8.69 5.53
C ASN A 176 -21.07 9.80 6.39
N SER A 177 -21.53 9.45 7.59
CA SER A 177 -21.89 10.45 8.59
C SER A 177 -20.64 11.19 9.06
N PRO A 178 -20.67 12.52 9.27
CA PRO A 178 -19.55 13.25 9.85
C PRO A 178 -19.15 12.74 11.26
N GLN A 179 -20.08 12.10 11.97
CA GLN A 179 -19.85 11.58 13.33
C GLN A 179 -18.87 10.39 13.37
N ILE A 180 -18.69 9.68 12.25
CA ILE A 180 -17.74 8.57 12.15
C ILE A 180 -16.43 8.99 11.47
N ASP A 181 -16.29 10.27 11.11
CA ASP A 181 -15.04 10.79 10.54
C ASP A 181 -14.00 11.00 11.63
N ILE A 182 -12.92 10.25 11.57
CA ILE A 182 -11.82 10.25 12.54
C ILE A 182 -10.58 11.00 12.01
N THR A 183 -10.69 11.67 10.87
CA THR A 183 -9.54 12.25 10.15
C THR A 183 -8.73 13.21 11.03
N GLN A 184 -9.40 14.09 11.79
CA GLN A 184 -8.70 15.08 12.63
C GLN A 184 -7.93 14.44 13.79
N ASP A 185 -8.56 13.50 14.50
CA ASP A 185 -7.92 12.76 15.59
C ASP A 185 -6.74 11.92 15.08
N LEU A 186 -6.89 11.34 13.90
CA LEU A 186 -5.84 10.55 13.26
C LEU A 186 -4.67 11.43 12.80
N ILE A 187 -4.90 12.66 12.33
CA ILE A 187 -3.84 13.63 12.01
C ILE A 187 -3.02 13.96 13.25
N GLN A 188 -3.68 14.21 14.38
CA GLN A 188 -3.00 14.49 15.65
C GLN A 188 -2.13 13.30 16.06
N LYS A 189 -2.70 12.09 16.08
CA LYS A 189 -1.96 10.86 16.40
C LYS A 189 -0.79 10.63 15.45
N PHE A 190 -0.98 10.87 14.15
CA PHE A 190 0.05 10.71 13.14
C PHE A 190 1.23 11.65 13.41
N ASN A 191 0.96 12.94 13.65
CA ASN A 191 2.01 13.92 13.94
C ASN A 191 2.74 13.62 15.26
N ASP A 192 2.01 13.10 16.27
CA ASP A 192 2.60 12.70 17.54
C ASP A 192 3.58 11.52 17.39
N MET A 193 3.22 10.54 16.56
CA MET A 193 4.04 9.35 16.29
C MET A 193 5.19 9.64 15.31
N HIS A 194 4.94 10.50 14.32
CA HIS A 194 5.86 10.77 13.21
C HIS A 194 6.17 12.25 13.16
N LYS A 195 6.94 12.72 14.15
CA LYS A 195 7.58 14.04 14.05
C LYS A 195 8.59 13.97 12.91
N ALA A 196 8.56 14.99 12.04
CA ALA A 196 9.25 15.02 10.76
C ALA A 196 10.58 14.26 10.80
N PRO A 197 10.68 13.07 10.17
CA PRO A 197 11.95 12.38 10.10
C PRO A 197 12.89 13.26 9.28
N THR A 198 14.03 13.63 9.86
CA THR A 198 15.20 14.04 9.08
C THR A 198 15.43 12.97 8.04
N ALA A 199 15.29 13.35 6.77
CA ALA A 199 15.32 12.47 5.61
C ALA A 199 16.34 11.33 5.76
N PRO A 200 15.91 10.06 5.81
CA PRO A 200 16.83 8.95 5.66
C PRO A 200 17.30 8.92 4.21
N ALA A 201 18.62 9.01 4.07
CA ALA A 201 19.46 8.80 2.91
C ALA A 201 18.75 8.15 1.71
N ALA A 202 18.93 8.79 0.55
CA ALA A 202 18.83 8.18 -0.75
C ALA A 202 19.20 6.68 -0.68
N SER A 203 18.21 5.83 -0.90
CA SER A 203 18.46 4.44 -1.24
C SER A 203 19.33 4.46 -2.48
N LYS A 204 20.61 4.15 -2.30
CA LYS A 204 21.55 3.94 -3.40
C LYS A 204 20.86 3.11 -4.48
N PRO A 205 21.01 3.45 -5.77
CA PRO A 205 20.50 2.63 -6.85
C PRO A 205 21.00 1.19 -6.65
N GLN A 206 20.09 0.25 -6.37
CA GLN A 206 20.43 -1.15 -6.50
C GLN A 206 20.81 -1.39 -7.97
N PRO A 207 21.99 -1.94 -8.26
CA PRO A 207 22.32 -2.36 -9.61
C PRO A 207 21.25 -3.37 -10.03
N LYS A 208 20.49 -3.04 -11.08
CA LYS A 208 19.65 -4.01 -11.77
C LYS A 208 20.57 -5.18 -12.15
N LYS A 209 20.36 -6.34 -11.51
CA LYS A 209 20.89 -7.61 -12.01
C LYS A 209 20.49 -7.70 -13.48
N VAL A 210 21.49 -7.69 -14.35
CA VAL A 210 21.34 -8.08 -15.75
C VAL A 210 20.64 -9.45 -15.74
N PRO A 211 19.53 -9.64 -16.47
CA PRO A 211 18.95 -10.96 -16.65
C PRO A 211 20.01 -11.87 -17.26
N GLU A 212 20.40 -12.87 -16.50
CA GLU A 212 21.26 -13.95 -16.95
C GLU A 212 20.62 -14.59 -18.19
N LYS A 213 21.34 -14.53 -19.30
CA LYS A 213 21.03 -15.14 -20.59
C LYS A 213 20.59 -16.60 -20.37
N PRO A 214 19.38 -17.01 -20.78
CA PRO A 214 19.00 -18.42 -20.75
C PRO A 214 19.98 -19.24 -21.60
N LYS A 215 20.63 -20.22 -20.96
CA LYS A 215 21.43 -21.24 -21.63
C LYS A 215 20.53 -22.04 -22.59
N GLU A 216 21.03 -22.17 -23.82
CA GLU A 216 20.63 -23.13 -24.83
C GLU A 216 20.23 -24.50 -24.26
N THR A 217 19.02 -24.96 -24.60
CA THR A 217 18.67 -26.39 -24.60
C THR A 217 18.95 -26.98 -25.98
N PRO A 218 19.63 -28.13 -26.09
CA PRO A 218 19.94 -28.75 -27.39
C PRO A 218 18.70 -29.28 -28.09
N LYS A 219 18.68 -29.09 -29.41
CA LYS A 219 17.71 -29.62 -30.38
C LYS A 219 17.66 -31.16 -30.35
N PRO A 220 16.49 -31.80 -30.36
CA PRO A 220 16.39 -33.26 -30.52
C PRO A 220 16.67 -33.66 -31.99
N PRO A 221 17.28 -34.84 -32.24
CA PRO A 221 17.57 -35.30 -33.59
C PRO A 221 16.28 -35.62 -34.34
N GLY A 222 16.23 -35.18 -35.60
CA GLY A 222 15.12 -35.39 -36.51
C GLY A 222 14.87 -36.86 -36.81
N ARG A 223 13.59 -37.16 -37.01
CA ARG A 223 13.09 -38.38 -37.63
C ARG A 223 13.09 -38.21 -39.14
#